data_AF-A0A1F4JTD0-F1
#
_entry.id   AF-A0A1F4JTD0-F1
#
_cell.length_a   1.000
_cell.length_b   1.000
_cell.length_c   1.000
_cell.angle_alpha   90.00
_cell.angle_beta   90.00
_cell.angle_gamma   90.00
#
_symmetry.space_group_name_H-M   'P 1'
#
loop_
_entity.id
_entity.type
_entity.pdbx_description
1 polymer ?
#
loop_
_entity_poly.entity_id
_entity_poly.type
_entity_poly.pdbx_seq_one_letter_code
_entity_poly.pdbx_strand_id
1 'polypeptide(L)'
;MIAAASRYVTLVAQGTDVKLWETALHQQIYLGDDSFIARMQSLLDPKRKLDVDVPHVQRHSKPTSITDYVASYDRDEAIGLAYREGRHTMSAIARELGLSVARISLLIAAQEEKGKT
;
A
#
# COMPACT_ATOMS: atom_id res chain seq x y z
N MET A 1 43.91 -16.17 20.81
CA MET A 1 43.22 -14.87 20.65
C MET A 1 42.92 -14.44 19.20
N ILE A 2 43.53 -15.05 18.17
CA ILE A 2 43.37 -14.59 16.77
C ILE A 2 42.05 -15.06 16.11
N ALA A 3 41.46 -16.17 16.59
CA ALA A 3 40.29 -16.78 15.97
C ALA A 3 39.04 -15.88 15.94
N ALA A 4 38.79 -15.09 16.98
CA ALA A 4 37.63 -14.19 17.02
C ALA A 4 37.78 -13.03 16.02
N ALA A 5 38.98 -12.46 15.92
CA ALA A 5 39.27 -11.40 14.96
C ALA A 5 39.16 -11.90 13.52
N SER A 6 39.70 -13.08 13.20
CA SER A 6 39.56 -13.68 11.86
C SER A 6 38.10 -13.96 11.50
N ARG A 7 37.31 -14.49 12.44
CA ARG A 7 35.86 -14.72 12.22
C ARG A 7 35.09 -13.43 12.01
N TYR A 8 35.41 -12.39 12.76
CA TYR A 8 34.82 -11.06 12.56
C TYR A 8 35.17 -10.49 11.18
N VAL A 9 36.43 -10.59 10.76
CA VAL A 9 36.85 -10.15 9.41
C VAL A 9 36.09 -10.89 8.32
N THR A 10 35.94 -12.21 8.44
CA THR A 10 35.13 -13.00 7.49
C THR A 10 33.66 -12.57 7.49
N LEU A 11 33.07 -12.35 8.67
CA LEU A 11 31.68 -11.90 8.79
C LEU A 11 31.46 -10.53 8.12
N VAL A 12 32.37 -9.57 8.33
CA VAL A 12 32.29 -8.24 7.72
C VAL A 12 32.45 -8.35 6.20
N ALA A 13 33.40 -9.16 5.71
CA ALA A 13 33.62 -9.35 4.28
C ALA A 13 32.42 -9.98 3.56
N GLN A 14 31.66 -10.85 4.24
CA GLN A 14 30.41 -11.44 3.71
C GLN A 14 29.28 -10.43 3.54
N GLY A 15 29.36 -9.26 4.21
CA GLY A 15 28.39 -8.18 4.08
C GLY A 15 28.63 -7.24 2.90
N THR A 16 29.79 -7.33 2.22
CA THR A 16 30.11 -6.49 1.06
C THR A 16 29.19 -6.82 -0.11
N ASP A 17 28.70 -5.79 -0.81
CA ASP A 17 27.75 -5.88 -1.94
C ASP A 17 26.40 -6.55 -1.63
N VAL A 18 26.12 -6.83 -0.36
CA VAL A 18 24.79 -7.27 0.06
C VAL A 18 23.85 -6.08 -0.01
N LYS A 19 22.87 -6.17 -0.90
CA LYS A 19 21.77 -5.22 -1.03
C LYS A 19 20.76 -5.37 0.11
N LEU A 20 21.24 -5.24 1.35
CA LEU A 20 20.49 -5.51 2.57
C LEU A 20 19.17 -4.74 2.57
N TRP A 21 19.26 -3.41 2.39
CA TRP A 21 18.11 -2.49 2.40
C TRP A 21 17.12 -2.73 1.24
N GLU A 22 17.58 -3.21 0.10
CA GLU A 22 16.72 -3.41 -1.09
C GLU A 22 16.03 -4.77 -1.09
N THR A 23 16.67 -5.82 -0.54
CA THR A 23 16.28 -7.21 -0.83
C THR A 23 16.15 -8.12 0.37
N ALA A 24 16.76 -7.79 1.51
CA ALA A 24 16.85 -8.71 2.64
C ALA A 24 16.29 -8.12 3.94
N LEU A 25 16.26 -6.80 4.06
CA LEU A 25 15.87 -6.11 5.27
C LEU A 25 14.36 -5.95 5.36
N HIS A 26 13.75 -6.80 6.18
CA HIS A 26 12.33 -6.76 6.46
C HIS A 26 12.16 -6.71 7.98
N GLN A 27 10.98 -6.26 8.44
CA GLN A 27 10.56 -6.47 9.83
C GLN A 27 11.44 -5.75 10.89
N GLN A 28 12.12 -4.64 10.53
CA GLN A 28 13.01 -3.86 11.43
C GLN A 28 12.35 -3.24 12.68
N ILE A 29 11.03 -3.32 12.78
CA ILE A 29 10.26 -2.83 13.93
C ILE A 29 10.16 -3.91 15.02
N TYR A 30 10.47 -5.17 14.69
CA TYR A 30 10.46 -6.28 15.62
C TYR A 30 11.87 -6.52 16.17
N LEU A 31 12.02 -6.42 17.48
CA LEU A 31 13.26 -6.78 18.17
C LEU A 31 13.18 -8.25 18.63
N GLY A 32 13.46 -9.19 17.73
CA GLY A 32 13.44 -10.62 18.03
C GLY A 32 13.75 -11.49 16.82
N ASP A 33 13.69 -12.82 17.02
CA ASP A 33 13.88 -13.82 15.96
C ASP A 33 12.59 -14.05 15.14
N ASP A 34 12.68 -14.87 14.09
CA ASP A 34 11.55 -15.16 13.21
C ASP A 34 10.34 -15.75 13.96
N SER A 35 10.60 -16.53 15.02
CA SER A 35 9.55 -17.11 15.86
C SER A 35 8.85 -16.06 16.72
N PHE A 36 9.61 -15.10 17.26
CA PHE A 36 9.08 -13.92 17.92
C PHE A 36 8.24 -13.09 16.95
N ILE A 37 8.73 -12.83 15.75
CA ILE A 37 8.01 -12.06 14.73
C ILE A 37 6.68 -12.75 14.37
N ALA A 38 6.70 -14.06 14.07
CA ALA A 38 5.51 -14.81 13.71
C ALA A 38 4.44 -14.79 14.83
N ARG A 39 4.88 -14.95 16.08
CA ARG A 39 4.01 -14.84 17.25
C ARG A 39 3.43 -13.44 17.39
N MET A 40 4.23 -12.38 17.24
CA MET A 40 3.72 -11.00 17.31
C MET A 40 2.71 -10.69 16.20
N GLN A 41 2.98 -11.17 14.98
CA GLN A 41 2.05 -11.02 13.85
C GLN A 41 0.74 -11.79 14.07
N SER A 42 0.78 -12.94 14.74
CA SER A 42 -0.44 -13.72 15.06
C SER A 42 -1.39 -12.99 16.02
N LEU A 43 -0.89 -12.01 16.78
CA LEU A 43 -1.69 -11.17 17.69
C LEU A 43 -2.36 -9.98 16.97
N LEU A 44 -2.05 -9.76 15.70
CA LEU A 44 -2.67 -8.69 14.91
C LEU A 44 -4.12 -9.08 14.59
N ASP A 45 -5.08 -8.41 15.23
CA ASP A 45 -6.49 -8.51 14.86
C ASP A 45 -6.70 -7.86 13.47
N PRO A 46 -7.16 -8.60 12.44
CA PRO A 46 -7.47 -8.04 11.13
C PRO A 46 -8.43 -6.85 11.19
N LYS A 47 -9.32 -6.82 12.19
CA LYS A 47 -10.28 -5.74 12.41
C LYS A 47 -9.62 -4.44 12.88
N ARG A 48 -8.43 -4.52 13.48
CA ARG A 48 -7.65 -3.36 13.92
C ARG A 48 -7.10 -2.53 12.74
N LYS A 49 -7.02 -3.11 11.54
CA LYS A 49 -6.73 -2.34 10.30
C LYS A 49 -7.85 -1.37 9.93
N LEU A 50 -9.06 -1.56 10.46
CA LEU A 50 -10.21 -0.68 10.24
C LEU A 50 -10.34 0.41 11.30
N ASP A 51 -9.48 0.38 12.33
CA ASP A 51 -9.56 1.27 13.49
C ASP A 51 -9.41 2.74 13.08
N VAL A 52 -10.29 3.59 13.63
CA VAL A 52 -10.48 5.00 13.20
C VAL A 52 -9.21 5.84 13.42
N ASP A 53 -8.32 5.38 14.30
CA ASP A 53 -7.06 6.04 14.63
C ASP A 53 -5.92 5.74 13.64
N VAL A 54 -6.01 4.67 12.84
CA VAL A 54 -5.01 4.39 11.80
C VAL A 54 -5.25 5.32 10.62
N PRO A 55 -4.29 6.07 10.08
CA PRO A 55 -4.55 6.92 8.91
C PRO A 55 -5.17 6.11 7.76
N HIS A 56 -6.21 6.64 7.12
CA HIS A 56 -6.96 5.94 6.08
C HIS A 56 -6.01 5.36 5.01
N VAL A 57 -4.94 6.08 4.65
CA VAL A 57 -3.90 5.66 3.69
C VAL A 57 -3.19 4.34 4.07
N GLN A 58 -3.07 4.04 5.37
CA GLN A 58 -2.38 2.86 5.89
C GLN A 58 -3.32 1.65 6.09
N ARG A 59 -4.64 1.82 5.95
CA ARG A 59 -5.63 0.77 6.26
C ARG A 59 -5.85 -0.25 5.13
N HIS A 60 -5.52 0.07 3.89
CA HIS A 60 -5.97 -0.73 2.73
C HIS A 60 -4.86 -1.53 2.06
N SER A 61 -5.24 -2.73 1.61
CA SER A 61 -4.52 -3.51 0.61
C SER A 61 -4.50 -2.80 -0.75
N LYS A 62 -3.71 -3.33 -1.70
CA LYS A 62 -3.56 -2.79 -3.06
C LYS A 62 -4.93 -2.36 -3.63
N PRO A 63 -5.07 -1.11 -4.11
CA PRO A 63 -6.35 -0.62 -4.62
C PRO A 63 -6.80 -1.45 -5.84
N THR A 64 -8.09 -1.74 -5.91
CA THR A 64 -8.76 -2.28 -7.10
C THR A 64 -8.44 -1.41 -8.31
N SER A 65 -8.17 -2.01 -9.47
CA SER A 65 -7.74 -1.22 -10.64
C SER A 65 -8.88 -0.35 -11.18
N ILE A 66 -8.54 0.76 -11.83
CA ILE A 66 -9.55 1.65 -12.45
C ILE A 66 -10.36 0.89 -13.51
N THR A 67 -9.72 -0.01 -14.26
CA THR A 67 -10.39 -0.87 -15.25
C THR A 67 -11.40 -1.81 -14.61
N ASP A 68 -11.10 -2.36 -13.43
CA ASP A 68 -12.05 -3.23 -12.72
C ASP A 68 -13.29 -2.47 -12.27
N TYR A 69 -13.15 -1.21 -11.83
CA TYR A 69 -14.28 -0.35 -11.50
C TYR A 69 -15.16 -0.10 -12.74
N VAL A 70 -14.54 0.27 -13.88
CA VAL A 70 -15.27 0.55 -15.12
C VAL A 70 -15.94 -0.70 -15.70
N ALA A 71 -15.37 -1.88 -15.45
CA ALA A 71 -16.00 -3.15 -15.84
C ALA A 71 -17.19 -3.54 -14.96
N SER A 72 -17.23 -3.05 -13.72
CA SER A 72 -18.20 -3.50 -12.70
C SER A 72 -19.38 -2.54 -12.51
N TYR A 73 -19.23 -1.27 -12.87
CA TYR A 73 -20.22 -0.21 -12.64
C TYR A 73 -20.45 0.64 -13.89
N ASP A 74 -21.53 1.41 -13.91
CA ASP A 74 -21.71 2.44 -14.94
C ASP A 74 -20.53 3.42 -14.92
N ARG A 75 -20.15 3.96 -16.08
CA ARG A 75 -18.91 4.72 -16.25
C ARG A 75 -18.75 5.86 -15.23
N ASP A 76 -19.81 6.63 -15.01
CA ASP A 76 -19.72 7.80 -14.14
C ASP A 76 -19.69 7.39 -12.66
N GLU A 77 -20.44 6.34 -12.30
CA GLU A 77 -20.41 5.74 -10.97
C GLU A 77 -19.03 5.11 -10.69
N ALA A 78 -18.47 4.37 -11.64
CA ALA A 78 -17.14 3.78 -11.59
C ALA A 78 -16.06 4.84 -11.35
N ILE A 79 -16.16 6.01 -11.99
CA ILE A 79 -15.24 7.14 -11.78
C ILE A 79 -15.34 7.66 -10.34
N GLY A 80 -16.56 7.82 -9.81
CA GLY A 80 -16.78 8.23 -8.43
C GLY A 80 -16.23 7.22 -7.42
N LEU A 81 -16.49 5.93 -7.62
CA LEU A 81 -16.01 4.84 -6.78
C LEU A 81 -14.48 4.69 -6.86
N ALA A 82 -13.89 4.75 -8.04
CA ALA A 82 -12.44 4.69 -8.23
C ALA A 82 -11.72 5.85 -7.52
N TYR A 83 -12.33 7.04 -7.47
CA TYR A 83 -11.79 8.18 -6.73
C TYR A 83 -11.96 8.03 -5.22
N ARG A 84 -13.19 7.75 -4.75
CA ARG A 84 -13.53 7.74 -3.32
C ARG A 84 -13.04 6.50 -2.58
N GLU A 85 -13.25 5.33 -3.17
CA GLU A 85 -12.97 4.03 -2.56
C GLU A 85 -11.65 3.46 -3.08
N GLY A 86 -11.40 3.59 -4.39
CA GLY A 86 -10.17 3.13 -5.03
C GLY A 86 -8.96 4.05 -4.81
N ARG A 87 -9.17 5.29 -4.34
CA ARG A 87 -8.15 6.33 -4.11
C ARG A 87 -7.26 6.65 -5.30
N HIS A 88 -7.77 6.41 -6.50
CA HIS A 88 -7.11 6.86 -7.70
C HIS A 88 -7.19 8.38 -7.76
N THR A 89 -6.07 9.04 -8.04
CA THR A 89 -6.10 10.50 -8.25
C THR A 89 -6.90 10.81 -9.51
N MET A 90 -7.54 11.99 -9.56
CA MET A 90 -8.24 12.44 -10.77
C MET A 90 -7.35 12.36 -12.02
N SER A 91 -6.05 12.66 -11.88
CA SER A 91 -5.06 12.54 -12.95
C SER A 91 -4.77 11.09 -13.36
N ALA A 92 -4.74 10.14 -12.42
CA ALA A 92 -4.58 8.72 -12.73
C ALA A 92 -5.80 8.19 -13.49
N ILE A 93 -7.01 8.53 -13.03
CA ILE A 93 -8.27 8.17 -13.70
C ILE A 93 -8.34 8.80 -15.10
N ALA A 94 -8.01 10.09 -15.22
CA ALA A 94 -7.98 10.80 -16.49
C ALA A 94 -7.05 10.12 -17.51
N ARG A 95 -5.83 9.76 -17.08
CA ARG A 95 -4.85 9.07 -17.92
C ARG A 95 -5.36 7.69 -18.37
N GLU A 96 -5.92 6.91 -17.45
CA GLU A 96 -6.40 5.56 -17.75
C GLU A 96 -7.58 5.57 -18.74
N LEU A 97 -8.49 6.53 -18.59
CA LEU A 97 -9.71 6.61 -19.39
C LEU A 97 -9.58 7.46 -20.66
N GLY A 98 -8.39 8.03 -20.91
CA GLY A 98 -8.16 8.95 -22.03
C GLY A 98 -9.01 10.22 -21.94
N LEU A 99 -9.28 10.72 -20.74
CA LEU A 99 -10.09 11.91 -20.47
C LEU A 99 -9.24 13.06 -19.92
N SER A 100 -9.77 14.28 -19.96
CA SER A 100 -9.15 15.41 -19.26
C SER A 100 -9.44 15.37 -17.77
N VAL A 101 -8.51 15.88 -16.95
CA VAL A 101 -8.69 15.99 -15.49
C VAL A 101 -9.92 16.84 -15.14
N ALA A 102 -10.18 17.90 -15.91
CA ALA A 102 -11.36 18.74 -15.74
C ALA A 102 -12.67 17.95 -15.94
N ARG A 103 -12.72 17.06 -16.94
CA ARG A 103 -13.88 16.19 -17.16
C ARG A 103 -14.08 15.23 -16.00
N ILE A 104 -13.01 14.62 -15.49
CA ILE A 104 -13.08 13.74 -14.32
C ILE A 104 -13.59 14.49 -13.09
N SER A 105 -13.12 15.72 -12.85
CA SER A 105 -13.57 16.56 -11.74
C SER A 105 -15.08 16.83 -11.79
N LEU A 106 -15.61 17.21 -12.97
CA LEU A 106 -17.05 17.43 -13.15
C LEU A 106 -17.88 16.16 -12.90
N LEU A 107 -17.40 15.00 -13.35
CA LEU A 107 -18.08 13.73 -13.14
C LEU A 107 -18.11 13.33 -11.67
N ILE A 108 -17.01 13.52 -10.94
CA ILE A 108 -16.94 13.26 -9.50
C ILE A 108 -17.91 14.17 -8.74
N ALA A 109 -17.91 15.48 -9.04
CA ALA A 109 -18.84 16.42 -8.40
C ALA A 109 -20.31 16.02 -8.61
N ALA A 110 -20.68 15.62 -9.83
CA ALA A 110 -22.03 15.14 -10.12
C ALA A 110 -22.40 13.85 -9.35
N GLN A 111 -21.44 12.95 -9.12
CA GLN A 111 -21.66 11.75 -8.30
C GLN A 111 -21.80 12.06 -6.81
N GLU A 112 -21.04 13.03 -6.30
CA GLU A 112 -21.15 13.49 -4.91
C GLU A 112 -22.51 14.15 -4.64
N GLU A 113 -23.06 14.90 -5.60
CA GLU A 113 -24.41 15.47 -5.50
C GLU A 113 -25.51 14.39 -5.49
N LYS A 114 -25.40 13.37 -6.34
CA LYS A 114 -26.36 12.26 -6.39
C LYS A 114 -26.40 11.45 -5.11
N GLY A 115 -25.26 11.23 -4.44
CA GLY A 115 -25.18 10.49 -3.18
C GLY A 115 -25.69 11.24 -1.94
N LYS A 116 -26.08 12.52 -2.08
CA LYS A 116 -26.57 13.36 -0.98
C LYS A 116 -28.10 13.35 -0.83
N THR A 117 -28.81 12.74 -1.77
CA THR A 117 -30.27 12.53 -1.75
C THR A 117 -30.59 11.13 -1.24
#